data_AF-A0A450TA92-F1
#
_entry.id   AF-A0A450TA92-F1
#
_cell.length_a   1.000
_cell.length_b   1.000
_cell.length_c   1.000
_cell.angle_alpha   90.00
_cell.angle_beta   90.00
_cell.angle_gamma   90.00
#
_symmetry.space_group_name_H-M   'P 1'
#
loop_
_entity.id
_entity.type
_entity.pdbx_description
1 polymer ?
#
loop_
_entity_poly.entity_id
_entity_poly.type
_entity_poly.pdbx_seq_one_letter_code
_entity_poly.pdbx_strand_id
1 'polypeptide(L)'
;MHNNNLLLSSTIQEIRKFLYSRNFFEKHLYGFSGKITGTFPISTDKGVLRVSPEPDVWIVPKDISQFFFLGSLFRNEEVDDQHYYEFTTADLYIRGGNAGRLIQLFWELIQTLTECALISDISKLEVSAVSFNAFSQSKIVSENETEKWVLVTHYPIEDSFYDAMLDQNVTQKSELFYLIPGHPPVELASLGRVGKNQNPNIKSDNPNLELEQYISEEIFGFCFGIERLLLVSQLHRGESHD
;
A
#
# COMPACT_ATOMS: atom_id res chain seq x y z
N MET A 1 3.28 23.07 -10.32
CA MET A 1 1.96 22.80 -9.71
C MET A 1 0.88 22.35 -10.70
N HIS A 2 0.53 23.10 -11.77
CA HIS A 2 -0.57 22.70 -12.68
C HIS A 2 -0.34 21.36 -13.42
N ASN A 3 0.92 21.03 -13.74
CA ASN A 3 1.29 19.78 -14.44
C ASN A 3 1.18 18.54 -13.54
N ASN A 4 1.50 18.66 -12.24
CA ASN A 4 1.49 17.53 -11.30
C ASN A 4 0.06 17.07 -10.99
N ASN A 5 -0.90 18.01 -10.91
CA ASN A 5 -2.31 17.67 -10.69
C ASN A 5 -2.92 16.95 -11.91
N LEU A 6 -2.54 17.35 -13.13
CA LEU A 6 -2.97 16.67 -14.36
C LEU A 6 -2.39 15.26 -14.44
N LEU A 7 -1.10 15.10 -14.08
CA LEU A 7 -0.44 13.81 -14.03
C LEU A 7 -1.09 12.86 -13.01
N LEU A 8 -1.32 13.34 -11.78
CA LEU A 8 -2.01 12.59 -10.74
C LEU A 8 -3.42 12.17 -11.18
N SER A 9 -4.20 13.12 -11.71
CA SER A 9 -5.56 12.84 -12.19
C SER A 9 -5.58 11.80 -13.31
N SER A 10 -4.67 11.92 -14.28
CA SER A 10 -4.54 10.97 -15.40
C SER A 10 -4.13 9.59 -14.91
N THR A 11 -3.19 9.52 -13.97
CA THR A 11 -2.72 8.27 -13.34
C THR A 11 -3.87 7.57 -12.62
N ILE A 12 -4.64 8.29 -11.81
CA ILE A 12 -5.84 7.76 -11.14
C ILE A 12 -6.86 7.22 -12.15
N GLN A 13 -7.09 7.94 -13.25
CA GLN A 13 -8.02 7.50 -14.28
C GLN A 13 -7.56 6.22 -14.97
N GLU A 14 -6.28 6.10 -15.30
CA GLU A 14 -5.75 4.88 -15.93
C GLU A 14 -5.71 3.69 -14.96
N ILE A 15 -5.36 3.89 -13.68
CA ILE A 15 -5.49 2.85 -12.65
C ILE A 15 -6.93 2.33 -12.60
N ARG A 16 -7.92 3.23 -12.55
CA ARG A 16 -9.33 2.85 -12.50
C ARG A 16 -9.76 2.09 -13.75
N LYS A 17 -9.39 2.55 -14.95
CA LYS A 17 -9.69 1.86 -16.22
C LYS A 17 -9.09 0.46 -16.26
N PHE A 18 -7.83 0.32 -15.85
CA PHE A 18 -7.11 -0.95 -15.78
C PHE A 18 -7.80 -1.96 -14.85
N LEU A 19 -8.26 -1.51 -13.69
CA LEU A 19 -8.93 -2.37 -12.71
C LEU A 19 -10.32 -2.78 -13.18
N TYR A 20 -11.10 -1.86 -13.76
CA TYR A 20 -12.39 -2.19 -14.35
C TYR A 20 -12.28 -3.20 -15.50
N SER A 21 -11.26 -3.09 -16.36
CA SER A 21 -11.04 -4.06 -17.44
C SER A 21 -10.73 -5.47 -16.94
N ARG A 22 -10.41 -5.62 -15.65
CA ARG A 22 -10.12 -6.89 -14.98
C ARG A 22 -11.25 -7.36 -14.07
N ASN A 23 -12.42 -6.71 -14.11
CA ASN A 23 -13.60 -6.99 -13.30
C ASN A 23 -13.44 -6.68 -11.80
N PHE A 24 -12.61 -5.71 -11.43
CA PHE A 24 -12.58 -5.23 -10.05
C PHE A 24 -13.79 -4.35 -9.74
N PHE A 25 -14.39 -4.54 -8.57
CA PHE A 25 -15.43 -3.67 -8.04
C PHE A 25 -14.83 -2.51 -7.23
N GLU A 26 -15.19 -1.26 -7.53
CA GLU A 26 -14.74 -0.11 -6.74
C GLU A 26 -15.61 0.04 -5.48
N LYS A 27 -15.00 -0.15 -4.32
CA LYS A 27 -15.61 0.12 -3.02
C LYS A 27 -15.28 1.55 -2.61
N HIS A 28 -16.30 2.39 -2.54
CA HIS A 28 -16.14 3.73 -1.97
C HIS A 28 -16.08 3.66 -0.43
N LEU A 29 -15.09 4.32 0.16
CA LEU A 29 -14.95 4.52 1.59
C LEU A 29 -14.95 6.02 1.89
N TYR A 30 -15.61 6.41 2.97
CA TYR A 30 -15.64 7.80 3.42
C TYR A 30 -14.32 8.18 4.08
N GLY A 31 -13.87 9.43 3.87
CA GLY A 31 -12.66 9.97 4.48
C GLY A 31 -12.73 10.14 6.00
N PHE A 32 -13.94 10.11 6.57
CA PHE A 32 -14.13 9.97 8.02
C PHE A 32 -14.39 8.52 8.39
N SER A 33 -13.71 8.07 9.44
CA SER A 33 -13.98 6.83 10.12
C SER A 33 -14.64 7.13 11.47
N GLY A 34 -15.70 6.40 11.79
CA GLY A 34 -16.23 6.36 13.16
C GLY A 34 -15.36 5.53 14.12
N LYS A 35 -14.21 5.04 13.66
CA LYS A 35 -13.33 4.09 14.36
C LYS A 35 -11.90 4.65 14.36
N ILE A 36 -11.22 4.57 15.50
CA ILE A 36 -9.76 4.78 15.55
C ILE A 36 -9.10 3.46 15.18
N THR A 37 -8.44 3.42 14.02
CA THR A 37 -7.81 2.20 13.51
C THR A 37 -6.48 2.53 12.85
N GLY A 38 -5.37 2.54 13.59
CA GLY A 38 -4.02 2.69 13.04
C GLY A 38 -3.14 3.67 13.81
N THR A 39 -1.95 3.93 13.27
CA THR A 39 -0.97 4.87 13.82
C THR A 39 -1.27 6.29 13.33
N PHE A 40 -1.01 7.28 14.19
CA PHE A 40 -1.13 8.72 13.87
C PHE A 40 -2.52 9.21 13.39
N PRO A 41 -3.61 8.97 14.13
CA PRO A 41 -4.93 9.47 13.75
C PRO A 41 -5.02 11.01 13.81
N ILE A 42 -5.76 11.60 12.87
CA ILE A 42 -6.19 13.01 12.94
C ILE A 42 -7.63 13.05 13.46
N SER A 43 -7.79 13.52 14.71
CA SER A 43 -9.10 13.66 15.36
C SER A 43 -9.70 15.04 15.14
N THR A 44 -11.00 15.08 14.86
CA THR A 44 -11.80 16.30 14.68
C THR A 44 -13.00 16.28 15.63
N ASP A 45 -13.73 17.39 15.71
CA ASP A 45 -15.02 17.48 16.42
C ASP A 45 -16.10 16.53 15.85
N LYS A 46 -15.94 16.08 14.60
CA LYS A 46 -16.89 15.23 13.86
C LYS A 46 -16.48 13.76 13.76
N GLY A 47 -15.31 13.38 14.28
CA GLY A 47 -14.77 12.03 14.18
C GLY A 47 -13.29 12.02 13.78
N VAL A 48 -12.80 10.86 13.36
CA VAL A 48 -11.37 10.67 13.01
C VAL A 48 -11.23 10.51 11.51
N LEU A 49 -10.24 11.20 10.92
CA LEU A 49 -9.91 11.00 9.51
C LEU A 49 -9.34 9.60 9.28
N ARG A 50 -9.68 9.00 8.15
CA ARG A 50 -9.34 7.63 7.83
C ARG A 50 -7.84 7.48 7.57
N VAL A 51 -7.19 6.63 8.35
CA VAL A 51 -5.75 6.31 8.20
C VAL A 51 -5.52 5.01 7.39
N SER A 52 -6.52 4.14 7.28
CA SER A 52 -6.48 2.90 6.48
C SER A 52 -7.89 2.44 6.02
N PRO A 53 -8.01 1.67 4.93
CA PRO A 53 -9.28 1.07 4.48
C PRO A 53 -9.83 0.02 5.45
N GLU A 54 -8.97 -0.71 6.15
CA GLU A 54 -9.34 -1.70 7.15
C GLU A 54 -9.95 -1.04 8.40
N PRO A 55 -10.97 -1.65 9.03
CA PRO A 55 -11.54 -2.98 8.75
C PRO A 55 -12.68 -2.99 7.72
N ASP A 56 -12.95 -1.90 7.01
CA ASP A 56 -14.13 -1.81 6.16
C ASP A 56 -14.03 -2.65 4.86
N VAL A 57 -12.89 -3.27 4.62
CA VAL A 57 -12.68 -4.27 3.57
C VAL A 57 -13.44 -5.58 3.84
N TRP A 58 -13.64 -5.94 5.11
CA TRP A 58 -14.33 -7.18 5.48
C TRP A 58 -15.85 -7.11 5.30
N ILE A 59 -16.43 -5.90 5.25
CA ILE A 59 -17.87 -5.69 5.07
C ILE A 59 -18.29 -5.66 3.58
N VAL A 60 -17.36 -5.87 2.65
CA VAL A 60 -17.69 -6.01 1.23
C VAL A 60 -18.49 -7.33 1.03
N PRO A 61 -19.59 -7.33 0.25
CA PRO A 61 -20.38 -8.53 -0.02
C PRO A 61 -19.54 -9.75 -0.47
N LYS A 62 -19.92 -10.95 -0.01
CA LYS A 62 -19.13 -12.19 -0.21
C LYS A 62 -19.07 -12.66 -1.66
N ASP A 63 -20.05 -12.27 -2.47
CA ASP A 63 -20.12 -12.53 -3.91
C ASP A 63 -19.14 -11.68 -4.73
N ILE A 64 -18.55 -10.63 -4.12
CA ILE A 64 -17.51 -9.82 -4.73
C ILE A 64 -16.14 -10.42 -4.39
N SER A 65 -15.56 -11.13 -5.37
CA SER A 65 -14.27 -11.82 -5.23
C SER A 65 -13.05 -10.91 -5.35
N GLN A 66 -13.19 -9.74 -5.97
CA GLN A 66 -12.10 -8.79 -6.18
C GLN A 66 -12.64 -7.36 -6.20
N PHE A 67 -12.01 -6.50 -5.41
CA PHE A 67 -12.46 -5.12 -5.21
C PHE A 67 -11.26 -4.23 -4.93
N PHE A 68 -11.46 -2.93 -5.10
CA PHE A 68 -10.43 -1.94 -4.81
C PHE A 68 -11.03 -0.70 -4.18
N PHE A 69 -10.19 0.06 -3.48
CA PHE A 69 -10.45 1.40 -3.03
C PHE A 69 -9.42 2.33 -3.68
N LEU A 70 -9.90 3.47 -4.17
CA LEU A 70 -9.05 4.56 -4.62
C LEU A 70 -9.56 5.84 -3.97
N GLY A 71 -8.73 6.46 -3.13
CA GLY A 71 -9.12 7.66 -2.40
C GLY A 71 -8.05 8.15 -1.45
N SER A 72 -8.39 9.22 -0.71
CA SER A 72 -7.47 9.84 0.25
C SER A 72 -7.42 9.06 1.56
N LEU A 73 -6.21 8.93 2.10
CA LEU A 73 -5.94 8.59 3.50
C LEU A 73 -5.22 9.76 4.16
N PHE A 74 -5.29 9.78 5.49
CA PHE A 74 -4.77 10.86 6.32
C PHE A 74 -3.91 10.30 7.42
N ARG A 75 -2.77 10.93 7.73
CA ARG A 75 -1.87 10.54 8.82
C ARG A 75 -1.33 11.77 9.52
N ASN A 76 -1.18 11.72 10.83
CA ASN A 76 -0.58 12.78 11.64
C ASN A 76 0.90 12.50 11.95
N GLU A 77 1.69 12.24 10.91
CA GLU A 77 3.13 11.99 11.01
C GLU A 77 3.94 13.23 10.63
N GLU A 78 5.25 13.22 10.90
CA GLU A 78 6.14 14.28 10.43
C GLU A 78 6.19 14.26 8.91
N VAL A 79 6.00 15.42 8.28
CA VAL A 79 6.01 15.55 6.81
C VAL A 79 7.45 15.61 6.34
N ASP A 80 7.77 14.81 5.34
CA ASP A 80 9.04 14.83 4.62
C ASP A 80 8.79 14.60 3.11
N ASP A 81 9.86 14.39 2.33
CA ASP A 81 9.76 14.21 0.88
C ASP A 81 8.94 12.97 0.46
N GLN A 82 8.73 12.01 1.37
CA GLN A 82 7.97 10.77 1.15
C GLN A 82 6.63 10.73 1.91
N HIS A 83 6.45 11.55 2.95
CA HIS A 83 5.31 11.50 3.88
C HIS A 83 4.45 12.77 3.80
N TYR A 84 3.17 12.61 3.51
CA TYR A 84 2.20 13.69 3.39
C TYR A 84 1.04 13.50 4.38
N TYR A 85 0.49 14.60 4.92
CA TYR A 85 -0.68 14.54 5.80
C TYR A 85 -1.93 13.95 5.13
N GLU A 86 -2.07 14.17 3.82
CA GLU A 86 -3.09 13.59 2.96
C GLU A 86 -2.39 13.03 1.72
N PHE A 87 -2.74 11.80 1.33
CA PHE A 87 -2.21 11.15 0.14
C PHE A 87 -3.26 10.24 -0.48
N THR A 88 -3.14 10.00 -1.78
CA THR A 88 -4.02 9.11 -2.52
C THR A 88 -3.44 7.71 -2.54
N THR A 89 -4.26 6.72 -2.24
CA THR A 89 -3.88 5.30 -2.28
C THR A 89 -4.70 4.55 -3.32
N ALA A 90 -4.12 3.49 -3.86
CA ALA A 90 -4.83 2.43 -4.55
C ALA A 90 -4.68 1.13 -3.75
N ASP A 91 -5.76 0.67 -3.13
CA ASP A 91 -5.82 -0.54 -2.32
C ASP A 91 -6.62 -1.60 -3.06
N LEU A 92 -5.97 -2.72 -3.43
CA LEU A 92 -6.52 -3.81 -4.21
C LEU A 92 -6.68 -5.03 -3.32
N TYR A 93 -7.83 -5.71 -3.43
CA TYR A 93 -8.15 -6.88 -2.62
C TYR A 93 -8.69 -8.03 -3.48
N ILE A 94 -8.29 -9.26 -3.14
CA ILE A 94 -8.78 -10.49 -3.77
C ILE A 94 -9.13 -11.52 -2.69
N ARG A 95 -10.33 -12.11 -2.76
CA ARG A 95 -10.77 -13.23 -1.91
C ARG A 95 -10.34 -14.58 -2.50
N GLY A 96 -9.88 -15.50 -1.66
CA GLY A 96 -9.49 -16.88 -2.04
C GLY A 96 -8.33 -16.94 -3.04
N GLY A 97 -7.51 -15.87 -3.10
CA GLY A 97 -6.38 -15.74 -4.02
C GLY A 97 -5.04 -16.03 -3.33
N ASN A 98 -3.97 -15.44 -3.88
CA ASN A 98 -2.68 -15.37 -3.22
C ASN A 98 -1.99 -14.03 -3.56
N ALA A 99 -0.99 -13.67 -2.76
CA ALA A 99 -0.19 -12.46 -2.94
C ALA A 99 0.48 -12.36 -4.33
N GLY A 100 0.88 -13.49 -4.92
CA GLY A 100 1.52 -13.53 -6.23
C GLY A 100 0.65 -12.95 -7.35
N ARG A 101 -0.67 -13.20 -7.32
CA ARG A 101 -1.61 -12.61 -8.28
C ARG A 101 -1.67 -11.09 -8.17
N LEU A 102 -1.63 -10.54 -6.96
CA LEU A 102 -1.64 -9.08 -6.75
C LEU A 102 -0.33 -8.44 -7.22
N ILE A 103 0.82 -9.08 -6.96
CA ILE A 103 2.11 -8.62 -7.47
C ILE A 103 2.12 -8.60 -9.01
N GLN A 104 1.62 -9.67 -9.64
CA GLN A 104 1.52 -9.70 -11.10
C GLN A 104 0.64 -8.56 -11.64
N LEU A 105 -0.53 -8.34 -11.03
CA LEU A 105 -1.44 -7.26 -11.39
C LEU A 105 -0.78 -5.88 -11.23
N PHE A 106 0.01 -5.70 -10.18
CA PHE A 106 0.77 -4.47 -9.96
C PHE A 106 1.76 -4.23 -11.10
N TRP A 107 2.56 -5.23 -11.51
CA TRP A 107 3.50 -5.06 -12.61
C TRP A 107 2.83 -4.83 -13.97
N GLU A 108 1.70 -5.49 -14.24
CA GLU A 108 0.86 -5.20 -15.41
C GLU A 108 0.34 -3.75 -15.40
N LEU A 109 -0.02 -3.24 -14.22
CA LEU A 109 -0.45 -1.86 -14.04
C LEU A 109 0.69 -0.87 -14.28
N ILE A 110 1.88 -1.11 -13.70
CA ILE A 110 3.06 -0.28 -13.93
C ILE A 110 3.38 -0.23 -15.43
N GLN A 111 3.40 -1.38 -16.12
CA GLN A 111 3.61 -1.44 -17.56
C GLN A 111 2.58 -0.60 -18.34
N THR A 112 1.30 -0.70 -17.96
CA THR A 112 0.21 0.10 -18.58
C THR A 112 0.46 1.60 -18.39
N LEU A 113 0.82 2.03 -17.18
CA LEU A 113 1.09 3.44 -16.88
C LEU A 113 2.34 3.95 -17.63
N THR A 114 3.37 3.11 -17.81
CA THR A 114 4.54 3.41 -18.63
C THR A 114 4.17 3.56 -20.12
N GLU A 115 3.34 2.68 -20.66
CA GLU A 115 2.84 2.76 -22.04
C GLU A 115 1.99 4.01 -22.31
N CYS A 116 1.27 4.49 -21.29
CA CYS A 116 0.55 5.76 -21.32
C CYS A 116 1.45 6.99 -21.10
N ALA A 117 2.77 6.82 -20.93
CA ALA A 117 3.74 7.87 -20.62
C ALA A 117 3.41 8.66 -19.34
N LEU A 118 2.74 8.02 -18.37
CA LEU A 118 2.40 8.62 -17.07
C LEU A 118 3.50 8.40 -16.02
N ILE A 119 4.24 7.30 -16.15
CA ILE A 119 5.41 7.02 -15.35
C ILE A 119 6.58 6.58 -16.24
N SER A 120 7.78 6.67 -15.70
CA SER A 120 9.02 6.18 -16.30
C SER A 120 9.06 4.65 -16.30
N ASP A 121 10.01 4.06 -17.03
CA ASP A 121 10.08 2.62 -17.28
C ASP A 121 10.71 1.85 -16.09
N ILE A 122 10.10 2.01 -14.91
CA ILE A 122 10.50 1.35 -13.68
C ILE A 122 10.10 -0.15 -13.65
N SER A 123 9.30 -0.61 -14.62
CA SER A 123 8.78 -1.97 -14.71
C SER A 123 9.85 -3.04 -15.01
N LYS A 124 10.96 -2.63 -15.64
CA LYS A 124 12.02 -3.54 -16.13
C LYS A 124 13.16 -3.74 -15.15
N LEU A 125 13.13 -3.05 -14.02
CA LEU A 125 14.16 -3.12 -13.02
C LEU A 125 14.16 -4.49 -12.33
N GLU A 126 15.33 -4.93 -11.90
CA GLU A 126 15.47 -6.20 -11.18
C GLU A 126 14.62 -6.17 -9.90
N VAL A 127 13.93 -7.28 -9.63
CA VAL A 127 13.20 -7.50 -8.38
C VAL A 127 13.90 -8.58 -7.58
N SER A 128 14.34 -8.23 -6.38
CA SER A 128 14.92 -9.15 -5.41
C SER A 128 14.01 -9.28 -4.18
N ALA A 129 14.20 -10.34 -3.38
CA ALA A 129 13.44 -10.55 -2.16
C ALA A 129 14.38 -10.80 -0.97
N VAL A 130 14.04 -10.22 0.18
CA VAL A 130 14.83 -10.31 1.42
C VAL A 130 13.90 -10.36 2.64
N SER A 131 14.38 -10.89 3.77
CA SER A 131 13.63 -10.84 5.02
C SER A 131 13.80 -9.51 5.73
N PHE A 132 12.83 -9.10 6.55
CA PHE A 132 12.87 -7.87 7.34
C PHE A 132 14.12 -7.78 8.22
N ASN A 133 14.49 -8.87 8.89
CA ASN A 133 15.70 -8.91 9.72
C ASN A 133 16.97 -8.67 8.90
N ALA A 134 17.07 -9.25 7.71
CA ALA A 134 18.22 -9.01 6.84
C ALA A 134 18.21 -7.58 6.29
N PHE A 135 17.04 -7.05 5.90
CA PHE A 135 16.89 -5.69 5.40
C PHE A 135 17.26 -4.63 6.46
N SER A 136 16.74 -4.74 7.67
CA SER A 136 17.01 -3.81 8.78
C SER A 136 18.45 -3.84 9.30
N GLN A 137 19.10 -5.01 9.29
CA GLN A 137 20.50 -5.15 9.71
C GLN A 137 21.48 -4.73 8.62
N SER A 138 21.07 -4.87 7.37
CA SER A 138 21.90 -4.48 6.26
C SER A 138 21.96 -2.96 6.15
N LYS A 139 23.18 -2.42 5.97
CA LYS A 139 23.34 -1.11 5.33
C LYS A 139 23.03 -1.25 3.83
N ILE A 140 21.88 -1.79 3.44
CA ILE A 140 21.53 -2.08 2.03
C ILE A 140 21.58 -0.82 1.17
N VAL A 141 21.51 0.37 1.77
CA VAL A 141 21.96 1.60 1.12
C VAL A 141 23.49 1.70 1.21
N SER A 142 24.19 0.79 0.54
CA SER A 142 25.60 1.00 0.25
C SER A 142 25.69 1.80 -1.06
N GLU A 143 26.58 2.78 -1.11
CA GLU A 143 26.82 3.72 -2.22
C GLU A 143 27.11 3.05 -3.59
N ASN A 144 27.07 1.71 -3.65
CA ASN A 144 27.44 0.88 -4.79
C ASN A 144 26.31 -0.04 -5.31
N GLU A 145 25.09 0.03 -4.77
CA GLU A 145 23.98 -0.77 -5.32
C GLU A 145 23.40 -0.13 -6.59
N THR A 146 23.16 -0.96 -7.60
CA THR A 146 22.40 -0.58 -8.79
C THR A 146 20.92 -0.41 -8.45
N GLU A 147 20.27 0.53 -9.13
CA GLU A 147 18.84 0.78 -9.02
C GLU A 147 18.00 -0.50 -9.20
N LYS A 148 17.14 -0.81 -8.22
CA LYS A 148 16.37 -2.06 -8.20
C LYS A 148 15.14 -2.01 -7.28
N TRP A 149 14.27 -2.99 -7.43
CA TRP A 149 13.18 -3.29 -6.50
C TRP A 149 13.60 -4.34 -5.47
N VAL A 150 13.15 -4.14 -4.24
CA VAL A 150 13.34 -5.10 -3.14
C VAL A 150 12.01 -5.38 -2.47
N LEU A 151 11.58 -6.64 -2.51
CA LEU A 151 10.46 -7.14 -1.74
C LEU A 151 10.96 -7.59 -0.36
N VAL A 152 10.62 -6.83 0.67
CA VAL A 152 10.93 -7.16 2.06
C VAL A 152 9.79 -8.02 2.61
N THR A 153 10.12 -9.12 3.28
CA THR A 153 9.17 -10.16 3.71
C THR A 153 9.40 -10.54 5.18
N HIS A 154 8.50 -11.34 5.77
CA HIS A 154 8.66 -11.87 7.14
C HIS A 154 8.75 -10.75 8.21
N TYR A 155 7.85 -9.77 8.13
CA TYR A 155 7.75 -8.73 9.15
C TYR A 155 7.39 -9.33 10.51
N PRO A 156 7.93 -8.79 11.61
CA PRO A 156 7.52 -9.20 12.93
C PRO A 156 6.10 -8.70 13.24
N ILE A 157 5.43 -9.36 14.19
CA ILE A 157 4.03 -9.06 14.55
C ILE A 157 3.88 -7.63 15.09
N GLU A 158 4.87 -7.16 15.84
CA GLU A 158 4.92 -5.81 16.43
C GLU A 158 4.95 -4.68 15.38
N ASP A 159 5.47 -4.95 14.17
CA ASP A 159 5.54 -4.01 13.05
C ASP A 159 4.42 -4.23 12.02
N SER A 160 3.44 -5.04 12.39
CA SER A 160 2.28 -5.40 11.57
C SER A 160 0.99 -4.99 12.27
N PHE A 161 -0.10 -4.83 11.51
CA PHE A 161 -1.41 -4.48 12.07
C PHE A 161 -2.44 -5.54 11.68
N TYR A 162 -3.20 -5.33 10.61
CA TYR A 162 -4.18 -6.28 10.08
C TYR A 162 -3.55 -7.34 9.17
N ASP A 163 -2.38 -7.86 9.54
CA ASP A 163 -1.64 -8.84 8.75
C ASP A 163 -1.76 -10.22 9.36
N ALA A 164 -2.11 -11.21 8.54
CA ALA A 164 -2.22 -12.57 9.00
C ALA A 164 -0.83 -13.15 9.31
N MET A 165 -0.76 -13.97 10.36
CA MET A 165 0.50 -14.65 10.72
C MET A 165 0.93 -15.62 9.62
N LEU A 166 2.25 -15.65 9.39
CA LEU A 166 2.94 -16.68 8.61
C LEU A 166 3.47 -17.78 9.54
N ASP A 167 4.06 -17.38 10.68
CA ASP A 167 4.57 -18.26 11.75
C ASP A 167 4.41 -17.54 13.12
N GLN A 168 4.85 -18.14 14.22
CA GLN A 168 4.62 -17.69 15.61
C GLN A 168 4.96 -16.21 15.88
N ASN A 169 5.95 -15.64 15.18
CA ASN A 169 6.43 -14.27 15.42
C ASN A 169 6.53 -13.43 14.15
N VAL A 170 6.07 -13.93 12.99
CA VAL A 170 6.18 -13.22 11.71
C VAL A 170 4.87 -13.27 10.94
N THR A 171 4.60 -12.21 10.17
CA THR A 171 3.37 -12.06 9.38
C THR A 171 3.62 -12.36 7.90
N GLN A 172 2.52 -12.50 7.16
CA GLN A 172 2.53 -12.60 5.70
C GLN A 172 2.69 -11.24 5.01
N LYS A 173 2.87 -10.16 5.79
CA LYS A 173 3.15 -8.83 5.28
C LYS A 173 4.45 -8.84 4.48
N SER A 174 4.41 -8.17 3.35
CA SER A 174 5.58 -7.83 2.56
C SER A 174 5.46 -6.39 2.10
N GLU A 175 6.58 -5.71 1.96
CA GLU A 175 6.65 -4.33 1.48
C GLU A 175 7.59 -4.25 0.27
N LEU A 176 7.22 -3.46 -0.73
CA LEU A 176 8.00 -3.25 -1.94
C LEU A 176 8.75 -1.92 -1.81
N PHE A 177 10.07 -2.02 -1.73
CA PHE A 177 10.97 -0.88 -1.68
C PHE A 177 11.62 -0.62 -3.03
N TYR A 178 11.77 0.65 -3.32
CA TYR A 178 12.61 1.15 -4.40
C TYR A 178 13.96 1.60 -3.86
N LEU A 179 15.04 1.05 -4.41
CA LEU A 179 16.40 1.42 -4.04
C LEU A 179 17.07 2.17 -5.19
N ILE A 180 17.55 3.38 -4.89
CA ILE A 180 18.37 4.21 -5.78
C ILE A 180 19.68 4.57 -5.07
N PRO A 181 20.83 4.49 -5.75
CA PRO A 181 22.09 4.93 -5.17
C PRO A 181 22.05 6.42 -4.77
N GLY A 182 22.49 6.72 -3.55
CA GLY A 182 22.54 8.08 -3.00
C GLY A 182 21.23 8.59 -2.40
N HIS A 183 20.15 7.80 -2.43
CA HIS A 183 18.86 8.15 -1.85
C HIS A 183 18.45 7.15 -0.75
N PRO A 184 17.67 7.56 0.26
CA PRO A 184 17.05 6.63 1.19
C PRO A 184 16.10 5.67 0.44
N PRO A 185 15.85 4.45 0.96
CA PRO A 185 14.87 3.54 0.39
C PRO A 185 13.49 4.20 0.37
N VAL A 186 12.73 3.98 -0.72
CA VAL A 186 11.36 4.47 -0.85
C VAL A 186 10.40 3.28 -0.77
N GLU A 187 9.64 3.17 0.31
CA GLU A 187 8.60 2.15 0.47
C GLU A 187 7.39 2.48 -0.41
N LEU A 188 7.24 1.81 -1.55
CA LEU A 188 6.15 2.12 -2.48
C LEU A 188 4.83 1.44 -2.10
N ALA A 189 4.90 0.16 -1.73
CA ALA A 189 3.71 -0.67 -1.59
C ALA A 189 3.80 -1.61 -0.40
N SER A 190 2.65 -1.99 0.13
CA SER A 190 2.51 -3.05 1.13
C SER A 190 1.52 -4.09 0.62
N LEU A 191 1.76 -5.36 0.93
CA LEU A 191 0.90 -6.46 0.53
C LEU A 191 0.93 -7.58 1.56
N GLY A 192 -0.10 -8.40 1.56
CA GLY A 192 -0.17 -9.55 2.43
C GLY A 192 -1.56 -10.14 2.51
N ARG A 193 -1.70 -11.19 3.31
CA ARG A 193 -3.02 -11.67 3.70
C ARG A 193 -3.55 -10.79 4.83
N VAL A 194 -4.72 -10.20 4.62
CA VAL A 194 -5.40 -9.40 5.62
C VAL A 194 -5.93 -10.34 6.71
N GLY A 195 -5.60 -10.06 7.96
CA GLY A 195 -5.91 -10.90 9.12
C GLY A 195 -6.48 -10.11 10.30
N LYS A 196 -6.71 -10.81 11.41
CA LYS A 196 -7.05 -10.15 12.68
C LYS A 196 -5.86 -9.31 13.12
N ASN A 197 -6.12 -8.10 13.62
CA ASN A 197 -5.07 -7.33 14.27
C ASN A 197 -4.45 -8.12 15.43
N GLN A 198 -3.17 -8.46 15.31
CA GLN A 198 -2.41 -9.18 16.33
C GLN A 198 -1.58 -8.23 17.21
N ASN A 199 -1.48 -6.95 16.85
CA ASN A 199 -0.63 -6.00 17.55
C ASN A 199 -1.30 -5.54 18.85
N PRO A 200 -0.75 -5.88 20.03
CA PRO A 200 -1.36 -5.56 21.32
C PRO A 200 -1.33 -4.06 21.63
N ASN A 201 -0.46 -3.30 20.96
CA ASN A 201 -0.31 -1.86 21.19
C ASN A 201 -1.35 -1.03 20.43
N ILE A 202 -1.96 -1.60 19.38
CA ILE A 202 -2.95 -0.90 18.60
C ILE A 202 -4.33 -1.46 18.95
N LYS A 203 -5.07 -0.70 19.78
CA LYS A 203 -6.44 -1.07 20.15
C LYS A 203 -7.40 -0.70 19.02
N SER A 204 -8.15 -1.68 18.55
CA SER A 204 -9.32 -1.43 17.69
C SER A 204 -10.47 -0.98 18.59
N ASP A 205 -10.82 0.31 18.55
CA ASP A 205 -11.84 0.90 19.44
C ASP A 205 -13.30 0.48 19.12
N ASN A 206 -13.51 -0.63 18.42
CA ASN A 206 -14.86 -1.14 18.17
C ASN A 206 -15.11 -2.50 18.85
N PRO A 207 -15.54 -2.50 20.12
CA PRO A 207 -15.95 -3.72 20.82
C PRO A 207 -17.24 -4.36 20.27
N ASN A 208 -17.97 -3.67 19.37
CA ASN A 208 -19.26 -4.11 18.84
C ASN A 208 -19.22 -4.62 17.41
N LEU A 209 -18.05 -4.64 16.77
CA LEU A 209 -17.92 -5.33 15.51
C LEU A 209 -17.68 -6.81 15.81
N GLU A 210 -18.72 -7.61 15.60
CA GLU A 210 -18.61 -9.03 15.26
C GLU A 210 -17.83 -9.22 13.94
N LEU A 211 -16.73 -8.50 13.73
CA LEU A 211 -15.80 -8.67 12.62
C LEU A 211 -15.15 -10.04 12.69
N GLU A 212 -15.10 -10.68 13.87
CA GLU A 212 -14.54 -12.02 14.01
C GLU A 212 -15.14 -13.04 13.03
N GLN A 213 -16.44 -12.92 12.73
CA GLN A 213 -17.08 -13.81 11.75
C GLN A 213 -16.68 -13.49 10.31
N TYR A 214 -16.32 -12.23 10.02
CA TYR A 214 -15.93 -11.75 8.68
C TYR A 214 -14.41 -11.83 8.43
N ILE A 215 -13.57 -11.83 9.47
CA ILE A 215 -12.11 -11.99 9.38
C ILE A 215 -11.71 -13.45 9.06
N SER A 216 -12.68 -14.35 8.89
CA SER A 216 -12.44 -15.74 8.50
C SER A 216 -12.15 -15.92 7.01
N GLU A 217 -12.37 -14.89 6.18
CA GLU A 217 -12.17 -15.00 4.73
C GLU A 217 -10.72 -14.73 4.34
N GLU A 218 -10.17 -15.56 3.45
CA GLU A 218 -8.84 -15.39 2.89
C GLU A 218 -8.81 -14.20 1.93
N ILE A 219 -8.65 -13.00 2.47
CA ILE A 219 -8.48 -11.77 1.70
C ILE A 219 -6.99 -11.47 1.61
N PHE A 220 -6.49 -11.28 0.39
CA PHE A 220 -5.17 -10.71 0.13
C PHE A 220 -5.33 -9.26 -0.28
N GLY A 221 -4.50 -8.38 0.30
CA GLY A 221 -4.44 -6.96 0.01
C GLY A 221 -3.11 -6.58 -0.63
N PHE A 222 -3.14 -5.56 -1.48
CA PHE A 222 -1.97 -4.86 -2.03
C PHE A 222 -2.32 -3.38 -2.11
N CYS A 223 -1.55 -2.52 -1.45
CA CYS A 223 -1.77 -1.09 -1.44
C CYS A 223 -0.50 -0.32 -1.82
N PHE A 224 -0.66 0.82 -2.46
CA PHE A 224 0.44 1.74 -2.75
C PHE A 224 -0.05 3.18 -2.85
N GLY A 225 0.80 4.13 -2.43
CA GLY A 225 0.55 5.56 -2.57
C GLY A 225 0.82 6.03 -4.00
N ILE A 226 -0.13 6.75 -4.61
CA ILE A 226 -0.01 7.21 -5.99
C ILE A 226 1.02 8.33 -6.10
N GLU A 227 1.03 9.26 -5.15
CA GLU A 227 2.05 10.31 -5.07
C GLU A 227 3.45 9.71 -4.92
N ARG A 228 3.57 8.62 -4.14
CA ARG A 228 4.85 7.91 -3.95
C ARG A 228 5.28 7.13 -5.20
N LEU A 229 4.34 6.59 -5.98
CA LEU A 229 4.63 6.03 -7.30
C LEU A 229 5.19 7.09 -8.25
N LEU A 230 4.60 8.29 -8.24
CA LEU A 230 5.07 9.40 -9.07
C LEU A 230 6.46 9.90 -8.62
N LEU A 231 6.71 9.97 -7.31
CA LEU A 231 8.04 10.25 -6.74
C LEU A 231 9.08 9.23 -7.23
N VAL A 232 8.81 7.93 -7.10
CA VAL A 232 9.69 6.87 -7.59
C VAL A 232 9.99 7.05 -9.08
N SER A 233 8.96 7.36 -9.87
CA SER A 233 9.11 7.62 -11.29
C SER A 233 10.01 8.83 -11.59
N GLN A 234 9.91 9.91 -10.82
CA GLN A 234 10.75 11.11 -10.97
C GLN A 234 12.21 10.83 -10.59
N LEU A 235 12.43 10.17 -9.46
CA LEU A 235 13.76 9.77 -9.01
C LEU A 235 14.45 8.88 -10.06
N HIS A 236 13.72 7.94 -10.67
CA HIS A 236 14.24 7.11 -11.77
C HIS A 236 14.70 7.94 -12.98
N ARG A 237 14.06 9.07 -13.26
CA ARG A 237 14.47 9.98 -14.35
C ARG A 237 15.67 10.86 -13.97
N GLY A 238 16.13 10.82 -12.72
CA GLY A 238 17.15 11.72 -12.19
C GLY A 238 16.65 13.17 -12.03
N GLU A 239 15.34 13.37 -11.88
CA GLU A 239 14.74 14.69 -11.65
C GLU A 239 14.91 15.08 -10.16
N SER A 240 15.37 16.32 -9.89
CA SER A 240 15.44 16.85 -8.52
C SER A 240 14.05 17.27 -8.02
N HIS A 241 13.83 17.09 -6.72
CA HIS A 241 12.66 17.63 -6.01
C HIS A 241 12.90 19.11 -5.70
N ASP A 242 12.56 20.01 -6.64
CA ASP A 242 12.53 21.48 -6.45
C ASP A 242 11.12 22.05 -6.58
#